data_AF-X1IDR5-F1
#
_entry.id   AF-X1IDR5-F1
#
_cell.length_a   1.000
_cell.length_b   1.000
_cell.length_c   1.000
_cell.angle_alpha   90.00
_cell.angle_beta   90.00
_cell.angle_gamma   90.00
#
_symmetry.space_group_name_H-M   'P 1'
#
loop_
_entity.id
_entity.type
_entity.pdbx_description
1 polymer ?
#
loop_
_entity_poly.entity_id
_entity_poly.type
_entity_poly.pdbx_seq_one_letter_code
_entity_poly.pdbx_strand_id
1 'polypeptide(L)'
;DRASTEKKDRIKNAFIAWGKGEEISAKGYTADVLLGYEKVTNEVLYSLNPQMSYMEKYNAIDRAKKKLIARAEKEGKDIRCTVASMYSGNEYYLFRFKRIKDIRLVYAPPQDLGNFGGDIDNWMWPRHTCDFAFLRAYVSEDNVGVDFSPDNVPYKPKSVLKISID
;
A
#
# COMPACT_ATOMS: atom_id res chain seq x y z
N ASP A 1 -11.80 -9.32 -12.97
CA ASP A 1 -10.37 -9.36 -12.60
C ASP A 1 -9.54 -9.02 -13.84
N ARG A 2 -8.52 -8.16 -13.71
CA ARG A 2 -7.64 -7.73 -14.82
C ARG A 2 -6.80 -8.88 -15.38
N ALA A 3 -6.68 -9.98 -14.65
CA ALA A 3 -6.01 -11.19 -15.08
C ALA A 3 -6.96 -12.28 -15.62
N SER A 4 -8.27 -12.18 -15.49
CA SER A 4 -9.21 -13.20 -16.00
C SER A 4 -9.61 -12.93 -17.44
N THR A 5 -9.77 -14.00 -18.21
CA THR A 5 -10.37 -13.97 -19.56
C THR A 5 -11.43 -15.05 -19.66
N GLU A 6 -12.33 -15.00 -20.66
CA GLU A 6 -13.34 -16.05 -20.86
C GLU A 6 -12.73 -17.45 -21.00
N LYS A 7 -11.53 -17.55 -21.58
CA LYS A 7 -10.80 -18.82 -21.73
C LYS A 7 -10.05 -19.23 -20.46
N LYS A 8 -9.78 -18.30 -19.54
CA LYS A 8 -9.05 -18.54 -18.29
C LYS A 8 -9.69 -17.73 -17.17
N ASP A 9 -10.84 -18.20 -16.73
CA ASP A 9 -11.59 -17.58 -15.65
C ASP A 9 -10.98 -17.94 -14.30
N ARG A 10 -10.07 -17.07 -13.85
CA ARG A 10 -9.36 -17.18 -12.57
C ARG A 10 -10.21 -16.71 -11.39
N ILE A 11 -11.33 -16.03 -11.66
CA ILE A 11 -12.30 -15.66 -10.62
C ILE A 11 -13.09 -16.91 -10.23
N LYS A 12 -13.58 -17.65 -11.24
CA LYS A 12 -14.35 -18.87 -11.00
C LYS A 12 -13.50 -20.04 -10.52
N ASN A 13 -12.34 -20.28 -11.14
CA ASN A 13 -11.58 -21.52 -10.96
C ASN A 13 -10.35 -21.41 -10.05
N ALA A 14 -10.24 -20.32 -9.27
CA ALA A 14 -9.05 -19.99 -8.50
C ALA A 14 -7.81 -19.69 -9.37
N PHE A 15 -6.75 -19.22 -8.73
CA PHE A 15 -5.43 -19.09 -9.31
C PHE A 15 -4.38 -19.58 -8.33
N ILE A 16 -3.43 -20.36 -8.84
CA ILE A 16 -2.26 -20.84 -8.09
C ILE A 16 -1.06 -20.71 -9.02
N ALA A 17 -0.01 -20.01 -8.57
CA ALA A 17 1.31 -20.03 -9.18
C ALA A 17 2.16 -21.10 -8.47
N TRP A 18 2.57 -22.15 -9.20
CA TRP A 18 3.40 -23.22 -8.63
C TRP A 18 4.88 -22.82 -8.52
N GLY A 19 5.29 -21.80 -9.26
CA GLY A 19 6.61 -21.20 -9.18
C GLY A 19 6.58 -19.70 -9.48
N LYS A 20 7.69 -19.02 -9.17
CA LYS A 20 7.81 -17.55 -9.33
C LYS A 20 7.60 -17.09 -10.78
N GLY A 21 7.96 -17.92 -11.76
CA GLY A 21 7.76 -17.63 -13.19
C GLY A 21 6.29 -17.68 -13.63
N GLU A 22 5.40 -18.26 -12.83
CA GLU A 22 3.96 -18.35 -13.11
C GLU A 22 3.14 -17.23 -12.44
N GLU A 23 3.78 -16.46 -11.54
CA GLU A 23 3.12 -15.35 -10.83
C GLU A 23 2.71 -14.25 -11.82
N ILE A 24 1.50 -13.73 -11.65
CA ILE A 24 0.91 -12.77 -12.60
C ILE A 24 1.13 -11.36 -12.08
N SER A 25 1.71 -10.47 -12.90
CA SER A 25 1.83 -9.06 -12.55
C SER A 25 0.45 -8.42 -12.30
N ALA A 26 0.26 -7.91 -11.08
CA ALA A 26 -0.94 -7.17 -10.68
C ALA A 26 -0.80 -5.70 -11.13
N LYS A 27 -1.02 -5.46 -12.43
CA LYS A 27 -0.80 -4.15 -13.05
C LYS A 27 -1.59 -3.04 -12.34
N GLY A 28 -0.86 -2.01 -11.90
CA GLY A 28 -1.40 -0.84 -11.20
C GLY A 28 -1.54 -1.00 -9.69
N TYR A 29 -1.17 -2.15 -9.13
CA TYR A 29 -1.06 -2.34 -7.69
C TYR A 29 0.32 -1.89 -7.21
N THR A 30 0.35 -1.31 -6.02
CA THR A 30 1.58 -0.92 -5.32
C THR A 30 1.44 -1.31 -3.86
N ALA A 31 2.54 -1.63 -3.20
CA ALA A 31 2.59 -1.85 -1.76
C ALA A 31 3.51 -0.83 -1.10
N ASP A 32 3.03 -0.18 -0.04
CA ASP A 32 3.80 0.77 0.74
C ASP A 32 4.23 0.13 2.06
N VAL A 33 5.53 0.01 2.28
CA VAL A 33 6.10 -0.48 3.54
C VAL A 33 6.45 0.72 4.42
N LEU A 34 5.82 0.84 5.59
CA LEU A 34 6.12 1.91 6.54
C LEU A 34 7.56 1.79 7.04
N LEU A 35 8.36 2.83 6.79
CA LEU A 35 9.75 2.91 7.26
C LEU A 35 9.83 3.62 8.61
N GLY A 36 8.92 4.55 8.87
CA GLY A 36 8.84 5.29 10.11
C GLY A 36 7.98 6.54 9.98
N TYR A 37 7.82 7.24 11.09
CA TYR A 37 7.08 8.48 11.17
C TYR A 37 7.73 9.46 12.14
N GLU A 38 7.47 10.75 11.96
CA GLU A 38 7.96 11.81 12.84
C GLU A 38 6.89 12.89 13.04
N LYS A 39 6.86 13.51 14.22
CA LYS A 39 5.94 14.61 14.52
C LYS A 39 6.49 15.91 13.94
N VAL A 40 5.72 16.54 13.06
CA VAL A 40 6.09 17.75 12.30
C VAL A 40 5.15 18.94 12.56
N THR A 41 4.35 18.89 13.65
CA THR A 41 3.38 19.93 14.00
C THR A 41 3.97 21.33 13.96
N ASN A 42 5.14 21.52 14.58
CA ASN A 42 5.78 22.84 14.65
C ASN A 42 6.18 23.34 13.26
N GLU A 43 6.74 22.47 12.40
CA GLU A 43 7.13 22.83 11.03
C GLU A 43 5.91 23.19 10.16
N VAL A 44 4.78 22.50 10.37
CA VAL A 44 3.55 22.75 9.61
C VAL A 44 2.86 24.04 10.05
N LEU A 45 2.81 24.31 11.35
CA LEU A 45 2.08 25.44 11.92
C LEU A 45 2.92 26.72 12.05
N TYR A 46 4.24 26.65 11.82
CA TYR A 46 5.19 27.75 12.03
C TYR A 46 4.77 29.07 11.35
N SER A 47 4.27 28.99 10.12
CA SER A 47 3.92 30.17 9.32
C SER A 47 2.52 30.72 9.58
N LEU A 48 1.75 30.15 10.51
CA LEU A 48 0.39 30.60 10.77
C LEU A 48 0.39 31.82 11.69
N ASN A 49 -0.45 32.80 11.37
CA ASN A 49 -0.74 33.92 12.26
C ASN A 49 -2.25 34.00 12.56
N PRO A 50 -2.65 34.63 13.68
CA PRO A 50 -4.06 34.80 14.03
C PRO A 50 -4.86 35.63 13.02
N GLN A 51 -4.21 36.58 12.34
CA GLN A 51 -4.81 37.54 11.40
C GLN A 51 -5.14 36.94 10.02
N MET A 52 -4.60 35.76 9.70
CA MET A 52 -4.87 35.05 8.45
C MET A 52 -6.33 34.58 8.39
N SER A 53 -6.93 34.74 7.23
CA SER A 53 -8.18 34.09 6.86
C SER A 53 -8.05 32.56 6.87
N TYR A 54 -9.17 31.85 6.93
CA TYR A 54 -9.19 30.39 6.88
C TYR A 54 -8.53 29.83 5.60
N MET A 55 -8.74 30.49 4.46
CA MET A 55 -8.15 30.09 3.18
C MET A 55 -6.63 30.28 3.17
N GLU A 56 -6.13 31.37 3.75
CA GLU A 56 -4.69 31.60 3.88
C GLU A 56 -4.03 30.57 4.80
N LYS A 57 -4.67 30.23 5.92
CA LYS A 57 -4.20 29.16 6.83
C LYS A 57 -4.13 27.81 6.13
N TYR A 58 -5.19 27.43 5.41
CA TYR A 58 -5.22 26.19 4.62
C TYR A 58 -4.07 26.14 3.61
N ASN A 59 -3.90 27.21 2.82
CA ASN A 59 -2.85 27.28 1.82
C ASN A 59 -1.44 27.28 2.43
N ALA A 60 -1.25 27.91 3.59
CA ALA A 60 0.02 27.88 4.32
C ALA A 60 0.37 26.46 4.81
N ILE A 61 -0.62 25.76 5.39
CA ILE A 61 -0.46 24.37 5.83
C ILE A 61 -0.16 23.45 4.63
N ASP A 62 -0.92 23.57 3.53
CA ASP A 62 -0.70 22.75 2.33
C ASP A 62 0.71 22.96 1.74
N ARG A 63 1.18 24.22 1.66
CA ARG A 63 2.56 24.51 1.23
C ARG A 63 3.59 23.90 2.17
N ALA A 64 3.40 24.00 3.49
CA ALA A 64 4.32 23.42 4.46
C ALA A 64 4.38 21.90 4.33
N LYS A 65 3.23 21.22 4.21
CA LYS A 65 3.14 19.78 3.97
C LYS A 65 3.88 19.37 2.69
N LYS A 66 3.62 20.05 1.56
CA LYS A 66 4.29 19.76 0.28
C LYS A 66 5.80 19.94 0.37
N LYS A 67 6.27 20.97 1.07
CA LYS A 67 7.71 21.19 1.30
C LYS A 67 8.35 20.06 2.12
N LEU A 68 7.68 19.60 3.18
CA LEU A 68 8.15 18.49 4.02
C LEU A 68 8.21 17.18 3.23
N ILE A 69 7.15 16.87 2.47
CA ILE A 69 7.08 15.70 1.59
C ILE A 69 8.22 15.74 0.56
N ALA A 70 8.35 16.84 -0.17
CA ALA A 70 9.39 17.01 -1.19
C ALA A 70 10.81 16.96 -0.63
N ARG A 71 11.03 17.34 0.64
CA ARG A 71 12.31 17.18 1.33
C ARG A 71 12.59 15.71 1.61
N ALA A 72 11.64 15.00 2.23
CA ALA A 72 11.82 13.62 2.66
C ALA A 72 11.89 12.62 1.49
N GLU A 73 11.13 12.83 0.41
CA GLU A 73 11.19 11.95 -0.77
C GLU A 73 12.54 12.00 -1.51
N LYS A 74 13.40 12.99 -1.22
CA LYS A 74 14.77 13.02 -1.75
C LYS A 74 15.70 11.96 -1.15
N GLU A 75 15.29 11.32 -0.04
CA GLU A 75 16.07 10.25 0.60
C GLU A 75 16.21 9.00 -0.30
N GLY A 76 15.29 8.79 -1.26
CA GLY A 76 15.39 7.68 -2.20
C GLY A 76 14.32 7.68 -3.29
N LYS A 77 14.63 7.07 -4.43
CA LYS A 77 13.78 7.08 -5.64
C LYS A 77 12.40 6.44 -5.41
N ASP A 78 12.33 5.47 -4.51
CA ASP A 78 11.14 4.71 -4.13
C ASP A 78 10.58 5.12 -2.76
N ILE A 79 11.07 6.21 -2.18
CA ILE A 79 10.52 6.77 -0.96
C ILE A 79 9.30 7.62 -1.31
N ARG A 80 8.19 7.36 -0.60
CA ARG A 80 6.97 8.15 -0.71
C ARG A 80 6.54 8.61 0.67
N CYS A 81 6.17 9.89 0.75
CA CYS A 81 5.90 10.52 2.02
C CYS A 81 4.49 11.11 2.04
N THR A 82 3.87 11.12 3.21
CA THR A 82 2.59 11.79 3.43
C THR A 82 2.60 12.48 4.78
N VAL A 83 1.97 13.65 4.86
CA VAL A 83 1.74 14.34 6.13
C VAL A 83 0.28 14.18 6.52
N ALA A 84 0.04 13.38 7.55
CA ALA A 84 -1.28 13.19 8.11
C ALA A 84 -1.55 14.20 9.23
N SER A 85 -2.80 14.64 9.32
CA SER A 85 -3.33 15.45 10.41
C SER A 85 -3.99 14.54 11.43
N MET A 86 -3.67 14.72 12.71
CA MET A 86 -4.30 14.04 13.85
C MET A 86 -5.03 15.06 14.72
N TYR A 87 -6.02 14.60 15.50
CA TYR A 87 -6.76 15.41 16.46
C TYR A 87 -7.32 16.71 15.84
N SER A 88 -8.02 16.57 14.71
CA SER A 88 -8.61 17.71 13.98
C SER A 88 -7.63 18.83 13.58
N GLY A 89 -6.35 18.49 13.39
CA GLY A 89 -5.32 19.45 12.97
C GLY A 89 -4.47 20.01 14.09
N ASN A 90 -4.64 19.51 15.32
CA ASN A 90 -3.75 19.88 16.43
C ASN A 90 -2.35 19.26 16.29
N GLU A 91 -2.24 18.11 15.61
CA GLU A 91 -0.95 17.47 15.38
C GLU A 91 -0.77 17.04 13.92
N TYR A 92 0.49 17.06 13.47
CA TYR A 92 0.88 16.61 12.15
C TYR A 92 2.03 15.63 12.25
N TYR A 93 1.93 14.55 11.48
CA TYR A 93 2.95 13.50 11.41
C TYR A 93 3.34 13.27 9.96
N LEU A 94 4.66 13.26 9.69
CA LEU A 94 5.21 12.84 8.42
C LEU A 94 5.47 11.35 8.48
N PHE A 95 4.84 10.60 7.59
CA PHE A 95 5.07 9.17 7.40
C PHE A 95 5.93 8.96 6.17
N ARG A 96 6.92 8.06 6.30
CA ARG A 96 7.81 7.66 5.21
C ARG A 96 7.54 6.20 4.85
N PHE A 97 7.34 5.95 3.57
CA PHE A 97 7.08 4.62 3.03
C PHE A 97 8.09 4.27 1.95
N LYS A 98 8.49 3.00 1.91
CA LYS A 98 9.10 2.40 0.72
C LYS A 98 7.98 1.90 -0.19
N ARG A 99 7.87 2.49 -1.37
CA ARG A 99 6.88 2.09 -2.38
C ARG A 99 7.42 1.01 -3.30
N ILE A 100 6.78 -0.15 -3.28
CA ILE A 100 7.06 -1.24 -4.20
C ILE A 100 5.98 -1.27 -5.28
N LYS A 101 6.40 -1.27 -6.56
CA LYS A 101 5.47 -1.19 -7.70
C LYS A 101 5.27 -2.51 -8.43
N ASP A 102 6.21 -3.45 -8.32
CA ASP A 102 6.05 -4.79 -8.89
C ASP A 102 5.42 -5.71 -7.83
N ILE A 103 4.09 -5.81 -7.89
CA ILE A 103 3.30 -6.74 -7.08
C ILE A 103 2.76 -7.82 -8.01
N ARG A 104 2.91 -9.09 -7.61
CA ARG A 104 2.48 -10.24 -8.41
C ARG A 104 1.51 -11.11 -7.62
N LEU A 105 0.43 -11.53 -8.26
CA LEU A 105 -0.52 -12.49 -7.73
C LEU A 105 0.14 -13.87 -7.68
N VAL A 106 0.05 -14.52 -6.52
CA VAL A 106 0.56 -15.88 -6.26
C VAL A 106 -0.60 -16.85 -6.09
N TYR A 107 -1.65 -16.44 -5.38
CA TYR A 107 -2.81 -17.26 -5.10
C TYR A 107 -4.08 -16.41 -4.97
N ALA A 108 -5.18 -16.90 -5.51
CA ALA A 108 -6.52 -16.45 -5.20
C ALA A 108 -7.47 -17.66 -5.13
N PRO A 109 -8.31 -17.79 -4.10
CA PRO A 109 -9.30 -18.86 -4.02
C PRO A 109 -10.38 -18.68 -5.10
N PRO A 110 -11.16 -19.74 -5.40
CA PRO A 110 -12.32 -19.59 -6.27
C PRO A 110 -13.35 -18.67 -5.62
N GLN A 111 -14.12 -17.94 -6.42
CA GLN A 111 -15.10 -16.95 -5.95
C GLN A 111 -16.08 -17.53 -4.93
N ASP A 112 -16.53 -18.76 -5.11
CA ASP A 112 -17.49 -19.41 -4.21
C ASP A 112 -16.94 -19.61 -2.79
N LEU A 113 -15.61 -19.65 -2.63
CA LEU A 113 -14.94 -19.67 -1.32
C LEU A 113 -14.53 -18.26 -0.86
N GLY A 114 -13.96 -17.47 -1.77
CA GLY A 114 -13.46 -16.12 -1.46
C GLY A 114 -14.56 -15.10 -1.18
N ASN A 115 -15.77 -15.32 -1.70
CA ASN A 115 -16.95 -14.48 -1.48
C ASN A 115 -18.18 -15.32 -1.11
N PHE A 116 -17.98 -16.39 -0.35
CA PHE A 116 -19.08 -17.21 0.18
C PHE A 116 -20.08 -16.33 0.95
N GLY A 117 -21.38 -16.51 0.67
CA GLY A 117 -22.46 -15.71 1.25
C GLY A 117 -22.68 -14.34 0.58
N GLY A 118 -21.75 -13.90 -0.28
CA GLY A 118 -21.85 -12.67 -1.06
C GLY A 118 -22.25 -11.45 -0.23
N ASP A 119 -23.12 -10.63 -0.81
CA ASP A 119 -23.66 -9.41 -0.19
C ASP A 119 -24.55 -9.70 1.02
N ILE A 120 -25.25 -10.85 1.04
CA ILE A 120 -26.15 -11.22 2.13
C ILE A 120 -25.36 -11.29 3.44
N ASP A 121 -24.23 -11.98 3.42
CA ASP A 121 -23.43 -12.17 4.62
C ASP A 121 -22.46 -11.01 4.88
N ASN A 122 -22.38 -10.01 3.97
CA ASN A 122 -21.39 -8.93 4.10
C ASN A 122 -21.73 -8.08 5.33
N TRP A 123 -20.75 -7.81 6.18
CA TRP A 123 -20.92 -7.16 7.50
C TRP A 123 -21.74 -7.95 8.53
N MET A 124 -21.99 -9.23 8.30
CA MET A 124 -22.72 -10.09 9.23
C MET A 124 -21.80 -11.07 9.96
N TRP A 125 -22.27 -11.50 11.14
CA TRP A 125 -21.70 -12.60 11.92
C TRP A 125 -22.82 -13.57 12.32
N PRO A 126 -22.65 -14.91 12.26
CA PRO A 126 -21.42 -15.65 11.91
C PRO A 126 -21.07 -15.57 10.42
N ARG A 127 -19.78 -15.71 10.10
CA ARG A 127 -19.23 -15.62 8.74
C ARG A 127 -18.35 -16.85 8.45
N HIS A 128 -18.44 -17.37 7.22
CA HIS A 128 -17.76 -18.60 6.80
C HIS A 128 -16.96 -18.40 5.50
N THR A 129 -16.50 -17.18 5.25
CA THR A 129 -15.85 -16.78 4.00
C THR A 129 -14.34 -16.88 4.10
N CYS A 130 -13.69 -17.50 3.11
CA CYS A 130 -12.24 -17.61 2.99
C CYS A 130 -11.66 -16.42 2.21
N ASP A 131 -11.87 -15.20 2.73
CA ASP A 131 -11.50 -13.94 2.06
C ASP A 131 -10.00 -13.62 2.22
N PHE A 132 -9.17 -14.27 1.41
CA PHE A 132 -7.73 -13.98 1.31
C PHE A 132 -7.18 -14.24 -0.09
N ALA A 133 -6.09 -13.57 -0.42
CA ALA A 133 -5.28 -13.85 -1.60
C ALA A 133 -3.80 -13.68 -1.22
N PHE A 134 -2.90 -14.40 -1.90
CA PHE A 134 -1.47 -14.19 -1.74
C PHE A 134 -0.92 -13.40 -2.90
N LEU A 135 -0.18 -12.34 -2.56
CA LEU A 135 0.61 -11.56 -3.49
C LEU A 135 2.06 -11.54 -3.00
N ARG A 136 2.98 -11.32 -3.92
CA ARG A 136 4.41 -11.17 -3.64
C ARG A 136 4.93 -9.86 -4.21
N ALA A 137 5.67 -9.15 -3.38
CA ALA A 137 6.36 -7.93 -3.77
C ALA A 137 7.74 -8.23 -4.37
N TYR A 138 8.09 -7.52 -5.42
CA TYR A 138 9.36 -7.61 -6.15
C TYR A 138 10.05 -6.26 -6.23
N VAL A 139 11.38 -6.27 -6.22
CA VAL A 139 12.25 -5.10 -6.27
C VAL A 139 13.42 -5.35 -7.22
N SER A 140 14.17 -4.31 -7.56
CA SER A 140 15.44 -4.48 -8.25
C SER A 140 16.45 -5.26 -7.40
N GLU A 141 17.54 -5.73 -7.99
CA GLU A 141 18.64 -6.36 -7.25
C GLU A 141 19.22 -5.46 -6.16
N ASP A 142 19.25 -4.14 -6.40
CA ASP A 142 19.64 -3.11 -5.42
C ASP A 142 18.57 -2.82 -4.35
N ASN A 143 17.53 -3.66 -4.26
CA ASN A 143 16.41 -3.50 -3.34
C ASN A 143 15.68 -2.16 -3.51
N VAL A 144 15.47 -1.69 -4.75
CA VAL A 144 14.71 -0.47 -5.06
C VAL A 144 13.32 -0.83 -5.59
N GLY A 145 12.29 -0.11 -5.14
CA GLY A 145 10.93 -0.22 -5.63
C GLY A 145 10.79 0.28 -7.07
N VAL A 146 10.92 -0.63 -8.02
CA VAL A 146 10.84 -0.36 -9.46
C VAL A 146 9.59 -0.97 -10.07
N ASP A 147 9.28 -0.53 -11.29
CA ASP A 147 8.24 -1.13 -12.11
C ASP A 147 8.60 -2.58 -12.50
N PHE A 148 7.63 -3.32 -13.04
CA PHE A 148 7.81 -4.72 -13.40
C PHE A 148 8.99 -4.93 -14.36
N SER A 149 9.84 -5.89 -14.02
CA SER A 149 10.88 -6.46 -14.89
C SER A 149 10.95 -7.98 -14.66
N PRO A 150 11.22 -8.79 -15.70
CA PRO A 150 11.53 -10.20 -15.54
C PRO A 150 12.69 -10.46 -14.56
N ASP A 151 13.65 -9.52 -14.49
CA ASP A 151 14.86 -9.63 -13.67
C ASP A 151 14.67 -9.18 -12.21
N ASN A 152 13.50 -8.63 -11.87
CA ASN A 152 13.23 -8.24 -10.49
C ASN A 152 13.25 -9.46 -9.56
N VAL A 153 13.74 -9.26 -8.35
CA VAL A 153 13.86 -10.31 -7.33
C VAL A 153 12.83 -10.13 -6.22
N PRO A 154 12.40 -11.21 -5.53
CA PRO A 154 11.49 -11.09 -4.41
C PRO A 154 12.02 -10.16 -3.32
N TYR A 155 11.19 -9.23 -2.88
CA TYR A 155 11.51 -8.31 -1.78
C TYR A 155 11.79 -9.10 -0.50
N LYS A 156 12.92 -8.78 0.15
CA LYS A 156 13.31 -9.33 1.45
C LYS A 156 12.99 -8.31 2.54
N PRO A 157 11.87 -8.47 3.27
CA PRO A 157 11.50 -7.53 4.33
C PRO A 157 12.43 -7.68 5.54
N LYS A 158 12.54 -6.62 6.35
CA LYS A 158 13.30 -6.64 7.61
C LYS A 158 12.70 -7.59 8.66
N SER A 159 11.40 -7.82 8.59
CA SER A 159 10.64 -8.69 9.49
C SER A 159 9.44 -9.30 8.77
N VAL A 160 9.00 -10.47 9.22
CA VAL A 160 7.80 -11.16 8.75
C VAL A 160 6.97 -11.59 9.95
N LEU A 161 5.64 -11.56 9.80
CA LEU A 161 4.73 -12.13 10.79
C LEU A 161 4.86 -13.66 10.75
N LYS A 162 5.01 -14.28 11.92
CA LYS A 162 4.98 -15.74 12.06
C LYS A 162 3.53 -16.20 12.11
N ILE A 163 3.24 -17.31 11.45
CA ILE A 163 1.91 -17.92 11.44
C ILE A 163 1.86 -18.93 12.58
N SER A 164 0.93 -18.76 13.53
CA SER A 164 0.64 -19.77 14.54
C SER A 164 -0.16 -20.90 13.91
N ILE A 165 0.17 -22.13 14.29
CA ILE A 165 -0.61 -23.34 13.95
C ILE A 165 -1.14 -24.05 15.21
N ASP A 166 -0.84 -23.47 16.38
CA ASP A 166 -1.28 -23.91 17.71
C ASP A 166 -2.51 -23.11 18.17
#